data_AF-A0A3C0NCD4-F1
#
_entry.id   AF-A0A3C0NCD4-F1
#
_cell.length_a   1.000
_cell.length_b   1.000
_cell.length_c   1.000
_cell.angle_alpha   90.00
_cell.angle_beta   90.00
_cell.angle_gamma   90.00
#
_symmetry.space_group_name_H-M   'P 1'
#
loop_
_entity.id
_entity.type
_entity.pdbx_description
1 polymer ?
#
loop_
_entity_poly.entity_id
_entity_poly.type
_entity_poly.pdbx_seq_one_letter_code
_entity_poly.pdbx_strand_id
1 'polypeptide(L)'
;MSQDNDDFLQNLSGTQGASVTSLSQLWAKKYVQNLVEIDNVKRGRANTAQGLLYSLRSSGVNAWLVTESMLAREVQRHGIDPGLIDPWEISKDIHDIYKKLLSAYANDVIPRRFSLLISSDLGRIRRKWTKQDPRLISFVSMQFHHTGQELVGSISLKEKILFGEYLKVIDDHLYMPLQRAYEAAANHDYDSPPLAVVRHILPVSTKIAKEICQRVIEVYPNYRSKSGLLSDPSLQISSIRDVEMFQVYLWVCVLEGNMAAIQQELFPLCLMLYPTLRVSWELVRLMLYLMGKKIANLLGQEQATIFKPYFRELWSMFSPEVLPAIES
;
A
#
# COMPACT_ATOMS: atom_id res chain seq x y z
N MET A 1 -25.97 57.07 20.72
CA MET A 1 -25.76 56.38 19.43
C MET A 1 -26.42 55.01 19.45
N SER A 2 -27.70 54.95 19.84
CA SER A 2 -28.42 53.69 20.13
C SER A 2 -29.83 53.68 19.52
N GLN A 3 -30.08 54.50 18.50
CA GLN A 3 -31.40 54.62 17.84
C GLN A 3 -31.36 54.26 16.35
N ASP A 4 -30.19 54.18 15.71
CA ASP A 4 -30.09 53.88 14.26
C ASP A 4 -30.03 52.38 13.92
N ASN A 5 -29.84 51.48 14.90
CA ASN A 5 -29.80 50.03 14.65
C ASN A 5 -31.18 49.37 14.65
N ASP A 6 -32.17 49.96 15.32
CA ASP A 6 -33.53 49.41 15.38
C ASP A 6 -34.35 49.72 14.12
N ASP A 7 -34.06 50.83 13.43
CA ASP A 7 -34.74 51.23 12.20
C ASP A 7 -34.32 50.39 10.98
N PHE A 8 -33.12 49.79 11.00
CA PHE A 8 -32.65 48.93 9.93
C PHE A 8 -33.32 47.54 9.96
N LEU A 9 -33.69 47.05 11.15
CA LEU A 9 -34.36 45.75 11.32
C LEU A 9 -35.87 45.82 11.10
N GLN A 10 -36.50 46.99 11.31
CA GLN A 10 -37.94 47.16 11.10
C GLN A 10 -38.34 47.39 9.62
N ASN A 11 -37.42 47.82 8.77
CA ASN A 11 -37.69 48.03 7.33
C ASN A 11 -37.58 46.76 6.46
N LEU A 12 -37.29 45.59 7.04
CA LEU A 12 -37.18 44.31 6.30
C LEU A 12 -38.47 43.46 6.38
N SER A 13 -39.48 43.88 7.15
CA SER A 13 -40.70 43.09 7.39
C SER A 13 -41.91 43.52 6.55
N GLY A 14 -41.68 43.90 5.29
CA GLY A 14 -42.73 44.46 4.44
C GLY A 14 -42.59 44.17 2.95
N THR A 15 -42.54 42.90 2.54
CA THR A 15 -42.95 42.46 1.18
C THR A 15 -42.99 40.94 1.11
N GLN A 16 -44.05 40.39 0.51
CA GLN A 16 -44.21 38.95 0.25
C GLN A 16 -43.06 38.42 -0.62
N GLY A 17 -42.15 37.68 0.00
CA GLY A 17 -41.13 36.89 -0.66
C GLY A 17 -40.74 35.76 0.28
N ALA A 18 -40.74 34.50 -0.17
CA ALA A 18 -40.26 33.38 0.60
C ALA A 18 -38.88 33.72 1.18
N SER A 19 -38.83 33.90 2.50
CA SER A 19 -37.85 34.80 3.13
C SER A 19 -36.41 34.33 2.95
N VAL A 20 -35.55 35.21 2.44
CA VAL A 20 -34.09 35.02 2.38
C VAL A 20 -33.53 34.75 3.79
N THR A 21 -34.19 35.27 4.84
CA THR A 21 -33.88 35.04 6.26
C THR A 21 -34.01 33.57 6.69
N SER A 22 -34.91 32.78 6.10
CA SER A 22 -35.08 31.35 6.39
C SER A 22 -33.92 30.51 5.84
N LEU A 23 -33.52 30.75 4.59
CA LEU A 23 -32.45 30.00 3.93
C LEU A 23 -31.07 30.35 4.49
N SER A 24 -30.80 31.63 4.76
CA SER A 24 -29.53 32.07 5.36
C SER A 24 -29.35 31.52 6.79
N GLN A 25 -30.41 31.45 7.59
CA GLN A 25 -30.36 30.85 8.93
C GLN A 25 -30.18 29.33 8.89
N LEU A 26 -30.85 28.63 7.97
CA LEU A 26 -30.66 27.19 7.77
C LEU A 26 -29.24 26.86 7.30
N TRP A 27 -28.70 27.65 6.37
CA TRP A 27 -27.32 27.54 5.93
C TRP A 27 -26.34 27.79 7.09
N ALA A 28 -26.54 28.86 7.88
CA ALA A 28 -25.68 29.19 9.01
C ALA A 28 -25.73 28.10 10.11
N LYS A 29 -26.92 27.57 10.44
CA LYS A 29 -27.07 26.44 11.37
C LYS A 29 -26.33 25.21 10.85
N LYS A 30 -26.50 24.86 9.57
CA LYS A 30 -25.81 23.73 8.95
C LYS A 30 -24.29 23.94 8.93
N TYR A 31 -23.83 25.15 8.66
CA TYR A 31 -22.42 25.50 8.66
C TYR A 31 -21.79 25.35 10.06
N VAL A 32 -22.44 25.87 11.10
CA VAL A 32 -21.98 25.73 12.49
C VAL A 32 -22.03 24.27 12.95
N GLN A 33 -23.09 23.52 12.62
CA GLN A 33 -23.18 22.08 12.90
C GLN A 33 -22.03 21.32 12.24
N ASN A 34 -21.72 21.61 10.97
CA ASN A 34 -20.59 21.00 10.28
C ASN A 34 -19.25 21.33 10.97
N LEU A 35 -19.05 22.55 11.46
CA LEU A 35 -17.83 22.91 12.21
C LEU A 35 -17.69 22.10 13.50
N VAL A 36 -18.77 21.94 14.26
CA VAL A 36 -18.79 21.14 15.50
C VAL A 36 -18.52 19.66 15.20
N GLU A 37 -19.10 19.12 14.12
CA GLU A 37 -18.82 17.75 13.68
C GLU A 37 -17.36 17.57 13.27
N ILE A 38 -16.78 18.52 12.55
CA ILE A 38 -15.35 18.50 12.17
C ILE A 38 -14.45 18.47 13.41
N ASP A 39 -14.73 19.32 14.41
CA ASP A 39 -13.94 19.36 15.64
C ASP A 39 -14.06 18.08 16.46
N ASN A 40 -15.26 17.48 16.52
CA ASN A 40 -15.48 16.20 17.16
C ASN A 40 -14.72 15.06 16.45
N VAL A 41 -14.70 15.06 15.11
CA VAL A 41 -13.93 14.08 14.32
C VAL A 41 -12.44 14.24 14.57
N LYS A 42 -11.92 15.47 14.56
CA LYS A 42 -10.49 15.74 14.85
C LYS A 42 -10.10 15.27 16.25
N ARG A 43 -10.92 15.58 17.26
CA ARG A 43 -10.71 15.12 18.63
C ARG A 43 -10.77 13.59 18.73
N GLY A 44 -11.71 12.96 18.00
CA GLY A 44 -11.81 11.51 17.88
C GLY A 44 -10.52 10.88 17.36
N ARG A 45 -9.99 11.38 16.24
CA ARG A 45 -8.74 10.87 15.65
C ARG A 45 -7.53 11.09 16.53
N ALA A 46 -7.43 12.24 17.19
CA ALA A 46 -6.35 12.50 18.14
C ALA A 46 -6.37 11.51 19.32
N ASN A 47 -7.56 11.22 19.86
CA ASN A 47 -7.73 10.21 20.91
C ASN A 47 -7.38 8.80 20.43
N THR A 48 -7.86 8.41 19.23
CA THR A 48 -7.50 7.13 18.60
C THR A 48 -5.99 7.01 18.43
N ALA A 49 -5.34 8.03 17.86
CA ALA A 49 -3.89 8.05 17.64
C ALA A 49 -3.11 7.92 18.94
N GLN A 50 -3.54 8.61 20.00
CA GLN A 50 -2.91 8.53 21.31
C GLN A 50 -3.06 7.13 21.92
N GLY A 51 -4.24 6.52 21.84
CA GLY A 51 -4.46 5.14 22.29
C GLY A 51 -3.58 4.14 21.55
N LEU A 52 -3.50 4.26 20.23
CA LEU A 52 -2.63 3.43 19.40
C LEU A 52 -1.14 3.64 19.73
N LEU A 53 -0.72 4.87 20.02
CA LEU A 53 0.67 5.17 20.41
C LEU A 53 1.06 4.45 21.72
N TYR A 54 0.15 4.38 22.70
CA TYR A 54 0.38 3.64 23.93
C TYR A 54 0.49 2.13 23.68
N SER A 55 -0.30 1.59 22.76
CA SER A 55 -0.31 0.16 22.42
C SER A 55 0.82 -0.25 21.47
N LEU A 56 1.48 0.70 20.78
CA LEU A 56 2.46 0.44 19.72
C LEU A 56 3.56 -0.54 20.13
N ARG A 57 4.10 -0.39 21.35
CA ARG A 57 5.17 -1.27 21.82
C ARG A 57 4.70 -2.71 22.01
N SER A 58 3.55 -2.92 22.67
CA SER A 58 3.00 -4.26 22.86
C SER A 58 2.55 -4.88 21.54
N SER A 59 1.96 -4.09 20.64
CA SER A 59 1.58 -4.53 19.30
C SER A 59 2.80 -4.99 18.48
N GLY A 60 3.92 -4.28 18.57
CA GLY A 60 5.17 -4.69 17.92
C GLY A 60 5.73 -6.01 18.46
N VAL A 61 5.67 -6.23 19.79
CA VAL A 61 6.08 -7.51 20.39
C VAL A 61 5.18 -8.66 19.96
N ASN A 62 3.86 -8.47 19.93
CA ASN A 62 2.93 -9.49 19.45
C ASN A 62 3.16 -9.81 17.98
N ALA A 63 3.34 -8.77 17.15
CA ALA A 63 3.66 -8.91 15.73
C ALA A 63 4.97 -9.68 15.50
N TRP A 64 5.94 -9.54 16.40
CA TRP A 64 7.19 -10.30 16.34
C TRP A 64 6.95 -11.80 16.38
N LEU A 65 6.17 -12.27 17.36
CA LEU A 65 5.85 -13.68 17.52
C LEU A 65 5.14 -14.25 16.28
N VAL A 66 4.20 -13.49 15.71
CA VAL A 66 3.48 -13.89 14.50
C VAL A 66 4.43 -14.02 13.32
N THR A 67 5.27 -13.02 13.07
CA THR A 67 6.19 -13.01 11.94
C THR A 67 7.27 -14.07 12.08
N GLU A 68 7.84 -14.24 13.28
CA GLU A 68 8.86 -15.25 13.56
C GLU A 68 8.28 -16.66 13.36
N SER A 69 7.10 -16.95 13.92
CA SER A 69 6.44 -18.25 13.73
C SER A 69 6.13 -18.54 12.26
N MET A 70 5.89 -17.50 11.45
CA MET A 70 5.62 -17.60 10.02
C MET A 70 6.89 -17.82 9.20
N LEU A 71 7.99 -17.12 9.51
CA LEU A 71 9.16 -17.03 8.63
C LEU A 71 10.42 -17.72 9.15
N ALA A 72 10.51 -18.13 10.41
CA ALA A 72 11.73 -18.75 10.96
C ALA A 72 12.21 -19.96 10.14
N ARG A 73 11.27 -20.80 9.69
CA ARG A 73 11.58 -21.94 8.81
C ARG A 73 12.08 -21.51 7.44
N GLU A 74 11.55 -20.43 6.88
CA GLU A 74 11.98 -19.92 5.57
C GLU A 74 13.34 -19.21 5.67
N VAL A 75 13.61 -18.48 6.76
CA VAL A 75 14.93 -17.90 7.07
C VAL A 75 15.99 -19.01 7.07
N GLN A 76 15.73 -20.12 7.76
CA GLN A 76 16.62 -21.28 7.78
C GLN A 76 16.75 -21.94 6.40
N ARG A 77 15.61 -22.24 5.75
CA ARG A 77 15.56 -22.93 4.44
C ARG A 77 16.32 -22.18 3.36
N HIS A 78 16.23 -20.86 3.35
CA HIS A 78 16.91 -20.01 2.38
C HIS A 78 18.35 -19.66 2.79
N GLY A 79 18.84 -20.14 3.95
CA GLY A 79 20.19 -19.86 4.42
C GLY A 79 20.43 -18.38 4.67
N ILE A 80 19.41 -17.65 5.14
CA ILE A 80 19.55 -16.26 5.57
C ILE A 80 20.23 -16.28 6.93
N ASP A 81 21.30 -15.49 7.09
CA ASP A 81 21.99 -15.35 8.38
C ASP A 81 21.04 -14.71 9.41
N PRO A 82 20.65 -15.44 10.48
CA PRO A 82 19.77 -14.90 11.51
C PRO A 82 20.38 -13.70 12.24
N GLY A 83 21.71 -13.56 12.26
CA GLY A 83 22.41 -12.41 12.84
C GLY A 83 22.12 -11.09 12.10
N LEU A 84 21.61 -11.16 10.86
CA LEU A 84 21.16 -9.99 10.12
C LEU A 84 19.74 -9.53 10.48
N ILE A 85 19.01 -10.28 11.32
CA ILE A 85 17.68 -9.91 11.81
C ILE A 85 17.83 -9.36 13.23
N ASP A 86 18.06 -8.05 13.35
CA ASP A 86 18.16 -7.37 14.65
C ASP A 86 16.76 -6.92 15.15
N PRO A 87 16.20 -7.53 16.20
CA PRO A 87 14.88 -7.19 16.70
C PRO A 87 14.77 -5.76 17.23
N TRP A 88 15.84 -5.22 17.79
CA TRP A 88 15.87 -3.89 18.39
C TRP A 88 15.86 -2.81 17.31
N GLU A 89 16.67 -2.99 16.28
CA GLU A 89 16.70 -2.07 15.16
C GLU A 89 15.41 -2.10 14.35
N ILE A 90 14.85 -3.30 14.08
CA ILE A 90 13.54 -3.42 13.40
C ILE A 90 12.46 -2.74 14.24
N SER A 91 12.42 -3.00 15.55
CA SER A 91 11.44 -2.37 16.45
C SER A 91 11.58 -0.84 16.48
N LYS A 92 12.80 -0.32 16.43
CA LYS A 92 13.06 1.12 16.36
C LYS A 92 12.55 1.72 15.04
N ASP A 93 12.89 1.10 13.91
CA ASP A 93 12.44 1.54 12.58
C ASP A 93 10.91 1.55 12.49
N ILE A 94 10.24 0.51 13.02
CA ILE A 94 8.78 0.44 13.13
C ILE A 94 8.25 1.57 13.99
N HIS A 95 8.79 1.76 15.20
CA HIS A 95 8.29 2.76 16.15
C HIS A 95 8.38 4.17 15.59
N ASP A 96 9.47 4.50 14.90
CA ASP A 96 9.71 5.81 14.30
C ASP A 96 8.72 6.10 13.16
N ILE A 97 8.45 5.11 12.29
CA ILE A 97 7.46 5.24 11.21
C ILE A 97 6.04 5.32 11.76
N TYR A 98 5.66 4.45 12.70
CA TYR A 98 4.31 4.43 13.24
C TYR A 98 4.00 5.69 14.06
N LYS A 99 4.99 6.29 14.75
CA LYS A 99 4.82 7.62 15.35
C LYS A 99 4.45 8.69 14.33
N LYS A 100 5.14 8.71 13.17
CA LYS A 100 4.83 9.64 12.08
C LYS A 100 3.45 9.39 11.51
N LEU A 101 3.07 8.12 11.33
CA LEU A 101 1.74 7.72 10.90
C LEU A 101 0.68 8.24 11.87
N LEU A 102 0.81 7.96 13.16
CA LEU A 102 -0.16 8.33 14.19
C LEU A 102 -0.31 9.86 14.28
N SER A 103 0.80 10.59 14.18
CA SER A 103 0.77 12.05 14.08
C SER A 103 0.05 12.52 12.82
N ALA A 104 0.33 11.93 11.66
CA ALA A 104 -0.34 12.29 10.40
C ALA A 104 -1.86 12.02 10.46
N TYR A 105 -2.25 10.87 11.04
CA TYR A 105 -3.63 10.48 11.24
C TYR A 105 -4.39 11.44 12.16
N ALA A 106 -3.79 11.79 13.31
CA ALA A 106 -4.36 12.74 14.27
C ALA A 106 -4.58 14.13 13.66
N ASN A 107 -3.69 14.54 12.75
CA ASN A 107 -3.74 15.84 12.07
C ASN A 107 -4.51 15.83 10.75
N ASP A 108 -5.24 14.74 10.44
CA ASP A 108 -6.01 14.59 9.19
C ASP A 108 -5.19 14.82 7.91
N VAL A 109 -3.93 14.41 7.93
CA VAL A 109 -3.06 14.48 6.75
C VAL A 109 -3.47 13.38 5.78
N ILE A 110 -4.07 13.75 4.64
CA ILE A 110 -4.52 12.78 3.63
C ILE A 110 -3.43 11.75 3.26
N PRO A 111 -3.78 10.46 3.03
CA PRO A 111 -2.80 9.39 2.79
C PRO A 111 -1.79 9.67 1.66
N ARG A 112 -2.23 10.36 0.59
CA ARG A 112 -1.34 10.78 -0.50
C ARG A 112 -0.23 11.74 -0.04
N ARG A 113 -0.55 12.67 0.87
CA ARG A 113 0.45 13.59 1.44
C ARG A 113 1.33 12.86 2.46
N PHE A 114 0.75 11.95 3.24
CA PHE A 114 1.49 11.09 4.15
C PHE A 114 2.54 10.24 3.42
N SER A 115 2.20 9.66 2.27
CA SER A 115 3.12 8.93 1.38
C SER A 115 4.38 9.76 1.06
N LEU A 116 4.22 11.03 0.70
CA LEU A 116 5.34 11.94 0.44
C LEU A 116 6.19 12.21 1.69
N LEU A 117 5.58 12.26 2.88
CA LEU A 117 6.27 12.55 4.14
C LEU A 117 7.17 11.39 4.59
N ILE A 118 6.79 10.14 4.30
CA ILE A 118 7.51 8.94 4.80
C ILE A 118 8.37 8.25 3.75
N SER A 119 8.22 8.60 2.47
CA SER A 119 8.86 7.88 1.35
C SER A 119 10.37 7.74 1.51
N SER A 120 11.05 8.82 1.88
CA SER A 120 12.51 8.84 2.09
C SER A 120 12.95 7.98 3.28
N ASP A 121 12.15 7.91 4.35
CA ASP A 121 12.45 7.09 5.52
C ASP A 121 12.26 5.61 5.22
N LEU A 122 11.14 5.25 4.60
CA LEU A 122 10.86 3.86 4.23
C LEU A 122 11.82 3.35 3.16
N GLY A 123 12.20 4.18 2.18
CA GLY A 123 13.22 3.80 1.22
C GLY A 123 14.61 3.65 1.84
N ARG A 124 14.96 4.45 2.87
CA ARG A 124 16.17 4.26 3.68
C ARG A 124 16.11 2.95 4.49
N ILE A 125 14.99 2.66 5.15
CA ILE A 125 14.78 1.41 5.90
C ILE A 125 14.91 0.22 4.96
N ARG A 126 14.20 0.23 3.82
CA ARG A 126 14.29 -0.82 2.82
C ARG A 126 15.73 -1.06 2.39
N ARG A 127 16.45 -0.01 1.95
CA ARG A 127 17.87 -0.13 1.56
C ARG A 127 18.75 -0.65 2.68
N LYS A 128 18.54 -0.22 3.93
CA LYS A 128 19.31 -0.68 5.09
C LYS A 128 19.21 -2.20 5.20
N TRP A 129 17.99 -2.74 5.16
CA TRP A 129 17.74 -4.16 5.36
C TRP A 129 18.04 -5.01 4.12
N THR A 130 17.94 -4.46 2.91
CA THR A 130 18.27 -5.20 1.67
C THR A 130 19.73 -5.11 1.26
N LYS A 131 20.56 -4.31 1.95
CA LYS A 131 21.95 -4.06 1.54
C LYS A 131 22.82 -5.32 1.55
N GLN A 132 22.68 -6.16 2.57
CA GLN A 132 23.48 -7.38 2.71
C GLN A 132 22.78 -8.59 2.10
N ASP A 133 21.50 -8.75 2.41
CA ASP A 133 20.65 -9.81 1.85
C ASP A 133 19.28 -9.22 1.52
N PRO A 134 18.91 -9.11 0.23
CA PRO A 134 17.62 -8.53 -0.16
C PRO A 134 16.41 -9.28 0.38
N ARG A 135 16.56 -10.56 0.74
CA ARG A 135 15.48 -11.41 1.26
C ARG A 135 15.02 -10.98 2.65
N LEU A 136 15.85 -10.25 3.40
CA LEU A 136 15.47 -9.72 4.72
C LEU A 136 14.28 -8.77 4.65
N ILE A 137 14.00 -8.17 3.49
CA ILE A 137 12.80 -7.33 3.33
C ILE A 137 11.52 -8.11 3.62
N SER A 138 11.48 -9.41 3.37
CA SER A 138 10.32 -10.26 3.68
C SER A 138 10.00 -10.23 5.17
N PHE A 139 11.01 -10.37 6.02
CA PHE A 139 10.84 -10.35 7.47
C PHE A 139 10.45 -8.94 7.94
N VAL A 140 11.18 -7.92 7.49
CA VAL A 140 10.92 -6.52 7.88
C VAL A 140 9.53 -6.08 7.46
N SER A 141 9.13 -6.30 6.20
CA SER A 141 7.80 -5.91 5.72
C SER A 141 6.69 -6.64 6.49
N MET A 142 6.87 -7.93 6.80
CA MET A 142 5.88 -8.68 7.59
C MET A 142 5.78 -8.17 9.03
N GLN A 143 6.89 -7.77 9.66
CA GLN A 143 6.87 -7.15 11.00
C GLN A 143 6.10 -5.83 11.00
N PHE A 144 6.34 -4.97 10.00
CA PHE A 144 5.59 -3.73 9.83
C PHE A 144 4.10 -4.00 9.61
N HIS A 145 3.78 -4.95 8.74
CA HIS A 145 2.41 -5.33 8.42
C HIS A 145 1.67 -5.85 9.65
N HIS A 146 2.23 -6.83 10.37
CA HIS A 146 1.61 -7.41 11.55
C HIS A 146 1.48 -6.41 12.70
N THR A 147 2.44 -5.50 12.88
CA THR A 147 2.30 -4.40 13.85
C THR A 147 1.07 -3.54 13.53
N GLY A 148 0.84 -3.24 12.26
CA GLY A 148 -0.33 -2.49 11.81
C GLY A 148 -1.64 -3.24 12.03
N GLN A 149 -1.65 -4.55 11.77
CA GLN A 149 -2.84 -5.39 12.01
C GLN A 149 -3.19 -5.46 13.51
N GLU A 150 -2.20 -5.61 14.39
CA GLU A 150 -2.39 -5.60 15.84
C GLU A 150 -3.00 -4.27 16.31
N LEU A 151 -2.51 -3.14 15.79
CA LEU A 151 -3.06 -1.82 16.10
C LEU A 151 -4.50 -1.66 15.61
N VAL A 152 -4.77 -2.07 14.36
CA VAL A 152 -6.12 -2.04 13.77
C VAL A 152 -7.09 -2.96 14.54
N GLY A 153 -6.60 -4.03 15.15
CA GLY A 153 -7.39 -4.90 16.02
C GLY A 153 -8.08 -4.14 17.17
N SER A 154 -7.45 -3.07 17.66
CA SER A 154 -7.87 -2.33 18.85
C SER A 154 -8.84 -1.16 18.62
N ILE A 155 -9.19 -0.83 17.36
CA ILE A 155 -10.01 0.34 17.02
C ILE A 155 -11.35 -0.02 16.39
N SER A 156 -12.28 0.94 16.35
CA SER A 156 -13.62 0.75 15.77
C SER A 156 -13.60 0.55 14.26
N LEU A 157 -14.59 -0.15 13.69
CA LEU A 157 -14.65 -0.45 12.25
C LEU A 157 -14.53 0.80 11.35
N LYS A 158 -15.16 1.92 11.75
CA LYS A 158 -15.06 3.20 11.02
C LYS A 158 -13.63 3.72 10.98
N GLU A 159 -12.93 3.66 12.12
CA GLU A 159 -11.53 4.08 12.22
C GLU A 159 -10.61 3.11 11.47
N LYS A 160 -10.90 1.80 11.47
CA LYS A 160 -10.14 0.80 10.68
C LYS A 160 -10.09 1.14 9.20
N ILE A 161 -11.22 1.56 8.62
CA ILE A 161 -11.29 1.95 7.20
C ILE A 161 -10.38 3.16 6.94
N LEU A 162 -10.48 4.21 7.77
CA LEU A 162 -9.69 5.43 7.60
C LEU A 162 -8.19 5.21 7.84
N PHE A 163 -7.86 4.43 8.87
CA PHE A 163 -6.49 4.13 9.27
C PHE A 163 -5.81 3.14 8.31
N GLY A 164 -6.58 2.22 7.74
CA GLY A 164 -6.09 1.22 6.79
C GLY A 164 -5.41 1.82 5.56
N GLU A 165 -5.86 2.98 5.09
CA GLU A 165 -5.21 3.70 3.98
C GLU A 165 -3.78 4.13 4.30
N TYR A 166 -3.50 4.49 5.57
CA TYR A 166 -2.14 4.84 6.00
C TYR A 166 -1.24 3.61 6.11
N LEU A 167 -1.79 2.48 6.57
CA LEU A 167 -1.08 1.21 6.60
C LEU A 167 -0.74 0.74 5.19
N LYS A 168 -1.67 0.89 4.23
CA LYS A 168 -1.41 0.60 2.82
C LYS A 168 -0.21 1.39 2.31
N VAL A 169 -0.10 2.67 2.64
CA VAL A 169 1.05 3.50 2.23
C VAL A 169 2.36 2.92 2.75
N ILE A 170 2.42 2.46 4.01
CA ILE A 170 3.62 1.82 4.57
C ILE A 170 3.93 0.53 3.83
N ASP A 171 2.94 -0.36 3.71
CA ASP A 171 3.08 -1.65 3.02
C ASP A 171 3.59 -1.43 1.58
N ASP A 172 2.98 -0.53 0.83
CA ASP A 172 3.37 -0.22 -0.56
C ASP A 172 4.86 0.14 -0.67
N HIS A 173 5.39 0.98 0.21
CA HIS A 173 6.80 1.38 0.19
C HIS A 173 7.77 0.29 0.67
N LEU A 174 7.30 -0.64 1.50
CA LEU A 174 8.13 -1.74 2.01
C LEU A 174 8.13 -2.95 1.08
N TYR A 175 7.02 -3.27 0.42
CA TYR A 175 6.93 -4.38 -0.53
C TYR A 175 7.50 -4.02 -1.90
N MET A 176 7.29 -2.77 -2.35
CA MET A 176 7.69 -2.32 -3.67
C MET A 176 8.97 -1.45 -3.61
N PRO A 177 9.92 -1.60 -4.55
CA PRO A 177 11.14 -0.81 -4.58
C PRO A 177 10.89 0.58 -5.19
N LEU A 178 9.91 1.35 -4.68
CA LEU A 178 9.47 2.64 -5.24
C LEU A 178 10.61 3.65 -5.34
N GLN A 179 11.45 3.76 -4.31
CA GLN A 179 12.58 4.68 -4.35
C GLN A 179 13.61 4.29 -5.43
N ARG A 180 13.89 3.00 -5.60
CA ARG A 180 14.75 2.49 -6.68
C ARG A 180 14.14 2.78 -8.05
N ALA A 181 12.82 2.68 -8.19
CA ALA A 181 12.13 3.06 -9.42
C ALA A 181 12.28 4.56 -9.74
N TYR A 182 12.19 5.43 -8.73
CA TYR A 182 12.42 6.88 -8.92
C TYR A 182 13.88 7.19 -9.28
N GLU A 183 14.84 6.56 -8.59
CA GLU A 183 16.28 6.70 -8.86
C GLU A 183 16.63 6.19 -10.26
N ALA A 184 16.09 5.03 -10.66
CA ALA A 184 16.26 4.50 -12.01
C ALA A 184 15.64 5.42 -13.06
N ALA A 185 14.44 5.95 -12.84
CA ALA A 185 13.79 6.89 -13.76
C ALA A 185 14.57 8.20 -13.91
N ALA A 186 15.22 8.68 -12.85
CA ALA A 186 16.04 9.90 -12.87
C ALA A 186 17.32 9.76 -13.73
N ASN A 187 17.75 8.54 -14.05
CA ASN A 187 18.89 8.26 -14.92
C ASN A 187 18.53 8.28 -16.42
N HIS A 188 17.28 8.58 -16.77
CA HIS A 188 16.82 8.65 -18.16
C HIS A 188 16.52 10.08 -18.57
N ASP A 189 16.85 10.40 -19.82
CA ASP A 189 16.28 11.57 -20.49
C ASP A 189 14.76 11.46 -20.55
N TYR A 190 14.07 12.60 -20.50
CA TYR A 190 12.60 12.64 -20.47
C TYR A 190 11.92 11.89 -21.62
N ASP A 191 12.57 11.89 -22.80
CA ASP A 191 12.10 11.25 -24.03
C ASP A 191 12.76 9.88 -24.28
N SER A 192 13.47 9.32 -23.29
CA SER A 192 14.07 8.00 -23.45
C SER A 192 12.96 6.94 -23.67
N PRO A 193 13.15 5.99 -24.60
CA PRO A 193 12.14 4.97 -24.86
C PRO A 193 11.74 4.14 -23.63
N PRO A 194 12.66 3.68 -22.74
CA PRO A 194 12.29 2.97 -21.52
C PRO A 194 11.43 3.80 -20.56
N LEU A 195 11.78 5.09 -20.37
CA LEU A 195 11.02 5.97 -19.50
C LEU A 195 9.63 6.27 -20.09
N ALA A 196 9.53 6.46 -21.41
CA ALA A 196 8.26 6.67 -22.10
C ALA A 196 7.29 5.49 -21.90
N VAL A 197 7.79 4.24 -21.98
CA VAL A 197 7.01 3.02 -21.70
C VAL A 197 6.45 3.05 -20.28
N VAL A 198 7.31 3.29 -19.28
CA VAL A 198 6.89 3.31 -17.87
C VAL A 198 5.89 4.43 -17.60
N ARG A 199 6.12 5.63 -18.13
CA ARG A 199 5.22 6.79 -17.98
C ARG A 199 3.84 6.55 -18.58
N HIS A 200 3.74 5.76 -19.65
CA HIS A 200 2.47 5.42 -20.28
C HIS A 200 1.65 4.44 -19.43
N ILE A 201 2.30 3.47 -18.78
CA ILE A 201 1.59 2.40 -18.05
C ILE A 201 1.35 2.75 -16.58
N LEU A 202 2.28 3.44 -15.92
CA LEU A 202 2.22 3.74 -14.49
C LEU A 202 0.89 4.39 -14.04
N PRO A 203 0.29 5.36 -14.77
CA PRO A 203 -0.98 5.97 -14.38
C PRO A 203 -2.17 5.01 -14.35
N VAL A 204 -2.08 3.88 -15.06
CA VAL A 204 -3.14 2.87 -15.17
C VAL A 204 -2.82 1.58 -14.40
N SER A 205 -1.70 1.49 -13.69
CA SER A 205 -1.26 0.26 -12.99
C SER A 205 -2.26 -0.29 -11.99
N THR A 206 -2.86 0.57 -11.16
CA THR A 206 -3.90 0.14 -10.20
C THR A 206 -5.17 -0.34 -10.89
N LYS A 207 -5.53 0.25 -12.04
CA LYS A 207 -6.68 -0.22 -12.83
C LYS A 207 -6.41 -1.62 -13.39
N ILE A 208 -5.20 -1.84 -13.93
CA ILE A 208 -4.75 -3.15 -14.41
C ILE A 208 -4.82 -4.19 -13.27
N ALA A 209 -4.28 -3.85 -12.10
CA ALA A 209 -4.29 -4.73 -10.93
C ALA A 209 -5.71 -5.16 -10.52
N LYS A 210 -6.63 -4.20 -10.41
CA LYS A 210 -8.05 -4.46 -10.08
C LYS A 210 -8.73 -5.38 -11.09
N GLU A 211 -8.54 -5.12 -12.39
CA GLU A 211 -9.13 -5.95 -13.45
C GLU A 211 -8.57 -7.38 -13.43
N ILE A 212 -7.28 -7.56 -13.15
CA ILE A 212 -6.65 -8.87 -13.04
C ILE A 212 -7.19 -9.63 -11.83
N CYS A 213 -7.21 -9.01 -10.66
CA CYS A 213 -7.72 -9.64 -9.44
C CYS A 213 -9.18 -10.06 -9.59
N GLN A 214 -10.01 -9.20 -10.17
CA GLN A 214 -11.40 -9.52 -10.47
C GLN A 214 -11.51 -10.74 -11.39
N ARG A 215 -10.69 -10.79 -12.45
CA ARG A 215 -10.68 -11.94 -13.37
C ARG A 215 -10.20 -13.22 -12.71
N VAL A 216 -9.22 -13.14 -11.82
CA VAL A 216 -8.71 -14.29 -11.06
C VAL A 216 -9.79 -14.84 -10.12
N ILE A 217 -10.54 -13.98 -9.43
CA ILE A 217 -11.68 -14.37 -8.58
C ILE A 217 -12.75 -15.10 -9.40
N GLU A 218 -13.06 -14.61 -10.61
CA GLU A 218 -14.03 -15.26 -11.50
C GLU A 218 -13.59 -16.67 -11.94
N VAL A 219 -12.29 -16.88 -12.16
CA VAL A 219 -11.73 -18.19 -12.57
C VAL A 219 -11.63 -19.15 -11.37
N TYR A 220 -11.30 -18.64 -10.19
CA TYR A 220 -11.12 -19.43 -8.97
C TYR A 220 -12.04 -18.97 -7.82
N PRO A 221 -13.37 -19.07 -7.97
CA PRO A 221 -14.32 -18.51 -7.00
C PRO A 221 -14.26 -19.16 -5.61
N ASN A 222 -13.76 -20.41 -5.54
CA ASN A 222 -13.70 -21.20 -4.32
C ASN A 222 -12.29 -21.31 -3.72
N TYR A 223 -11.29 -20.63 -4.31
CA TYR A 223 -9.92 -20.71 -3.82
C TYR A 223 -9.79 -20.04 -2.45
N ARG A 224 -9.14 -20.74 -1.52
CA ARG A 224 -8.86 -20.28 -0.15
C ARG A 224 -7.37 -20.22 0.11
N SER A 225 -6.88 -19.03 0.45
CA SER A 225 -5.56 -18.85 1.03
C SER A 225 -5.60 -19.14 2.54
N LYS A 226 -4.46 -18.94 3.24
CA LYS A 226 -4.43 -18.96 4.71
C LYS A 226 -5.36 -17.91 5.33
N SER A 227 -5.61 -16.80 4.63
CA SER A 227 -6.33 -15.65 5.16
C SER A 227 -7.81 -15.57 4.75
N GLY A 228 -8.31 -16.47 3.91
CA GLY A 228 -9.71 -16.47 3.46
C GLY A 228 -9.90 -16.76 1.97
N LEU A 229 -11.11 -16.47 1.47
CA LEU A 229 -11.47 -16.55 0.06
C LEU A 229 -10.91 -15.36 -0.71
N LEU A 230 -10.56 -15.55 -2.00
CA LEU A 230 -10.09 -14.44 -2.84
C LEU A 230 -11.08 -13.28 -2.95
N SER A 231 -12.37 -13.56 -2.76
CA SER A 231 -13.44 -12.56 -2.76
C SER A 231 -13.52 -11.74 -1.45
N ASP A 232 -12.82 -12.13 -0.38
CA ASP A 232 -12.84 -11.40 0.89
C ASP A 232 -12.14 -10.03 0.73
N PRO A 233 -12.72 -8.91 1.24
CA PRO A 233 -12.20 -7.57 0.98
C PRO A 233 -10.72 -7.36 1.37
N SER A 234 -10.28 -7.94 2.48
CA SER A 234 -8.88 -7.86 2.93
C SER A 234 -7.93 -8.60 1.99
N LEU A 235 -8.34 -9.76 1.47
CA LEU A 235 -7.54 -10.56 0.53
C LEU A 235 -7.54 -9.95 -0.87
N GLN A 236 -8.60 -9.26 -1.27
CA GLN A 236 -8.60 -8.48 -2.51
C GLN A 236 -7.57 -7.35 -2.45
N ILE A 237 -7.49 -6.63 -1.33
CA ILE A 237 -6.51 -5.54 -1.16
C ILE A 237 -5.08 -6.05 -1.25
N SER A 238 -4.76 -7.17 -0.60
CA SER A 238 -3.42 -7.77 -0.71
C SER A 238 -3.17 -8.35 -2.10
N SER A 239 -4.16 -8.96 -2.74
CA SER A 239 -4.02 -9.46 -4.12
C SER A 239 -3.72 -8.33 -5.11
N ILE A 240 -4.43 -7.20 -4.99
CA ILE A 240 -4.18 -6.00 -5.82
C ILE A 240 -2.76 -5.50 -5.60
N ARG A 241 -2.31 -5.43 -4.34
CA ARG A 241 -0.96 -5.00 -3.96
C ARG A 241 0.10 -5.90 -4.59
N ASP A 242 -0.11 -7.21 -4.63
CA ASP A 242 0.83 -8.13 -5.27
C ASP A 242 0.92 -7.84 -6.77
N VAL A 243 -0.19 -7.66 -7.48
CA VAL A 243 -0.13 -7.27 -8.91
C VAL A 243 0.57 -5.92 -9.11
N GLU A 244 0.33 -4.94 -8.23
CA GLU A 244 1.04 -3.65 -8.25
C GLU A 244 2.55 -3.86 -8.01
N MET A 245 2.92 -4.73 -7.08
CA MET A 245 4.31 -5.07 -6.78
C MET A 245 5.01 -5.67 -8.00
N PHE A 246 4.42 -6.69 -8.64
CA PHE A 246 4.98 -7.26 -9.87
C PHE A 246 5.17 -6.21 -10.97
N GLN A 247 4.20 -5.30 -11.14
CA GLN A 247 4.34 -4.20 -12.08
C GLN A 247 5.51 -3.27 -11.73
N VAL A 248 5.65 -2.85 -10.47
CA VAL A 248 6.74 -1.95 -10.05
C VAL A 248 8.11 -2.58 -10.26
N TYR A 249 8.31 -3.84 -9.88
CA TYR A 249 9.57 -4.53 -10.14
C TYR A 249 9.88 -4.63 -11.63
N LEU A 250 8.86 -4.85 -12.46
CA LEU A 250 9.03 -4.87 -13.91
C LEU A 250 9.41 -3.49 -14.47
N TRP A 251 8.85 -2.40 -13.93
CA TRP A 251 9.27 -1.03 -14.27
C TRP A 251 10.73 -0.78 -13.90
N VAL A 252 11.17 -1.22 -12.72
CA VAL A 252 12.57 -1.11 -12.32
C VAL A 252 13.47 -1.85 -13.30
N CYS A 253 13.13 -3.09 -13.68
CA CYS A 253 13.93 -3.84 -14.65
C CYS A 253 14.03 -3.14 -16.02
N VAL A 254 12.92 -2.57 -16.52
CA VAL A 254 12.89 -1.80 -17.76
C VAL A 254 13.78 -0.55 -17.67
N LEU A 255 13.69 0.20 -16.57
CA LEU A 255 14.47 1.43 -16.36
C LEU A 255 15.96 1.14 -16.14
N GLU A 256 16.31 0.06 -15.45
CA GLU A 256 17.71 -0.28 -15.18
C GLU A 256 18.36 -1.11 -16.28
N GLY A 257 17.59 -1.56 -17.26
CA GLY A 257 18.10 -2.35 -18.37
C GLY A 257 18.49 -3.79 -18.01
N ASN A 258 18.10 -4.30 -16.83
CA ASN A 258 18.50 -5.62 -16.34
C ASN A 258 17.43 -6.27 -15.44
N MET A 259 17.62 -7.54 -15.07
CA MET A 259 16.65 -8.32 -14.28
C MET A 259 16.93 -8.36 -12.76
N ALA A 260 17.90 -7.60 -12.25
CA ALA A 260 18.39 -7.74 -10.88
C ALA A 260 17.29 -7.53 -9.84
N ALA A 261 16.39 -6.55 -10.04
CA ALA A 261 15.30 -6.29 -9.10
C ALA A 261 14.35 -7.50 -8.94
N ILE A 262 14.08 -8.22 -10.03
CA ILE A 262 13.23 -9.42 -9.98
C ILE A 262 14.00 -10.63 -9.46
N GLN A 263 15.22 -10.85 -9.96
CA GLN A 263 16.04 -12.03 -9.64
C GLN A 263 16.51 -12.06 -8.20
N GLN A 264 16.91 -10.90 -7.66
CA GLN A 264 17.54 -10.82 -6.34
C GLN A 264 16.54 -10.46 -5.24
N GLU A 265 15.42 -9.78 -5.57
CA GLU A 265 14.46 -9.32 -4.57
C GLU A 265 13.09 -9.99 -4.72
N LEU A 266 12.36 -9.74 -5.82
CA LEU A 266 10.96 -10.18 -5.96
C LEU A 266 10.81 -11.71 -5.93
N PHE A 267 11.59 -12.43 -6.73
CA PHE A 267 11.45 -13.87 -6.85
C PHE A 267 11.77 -14.59 -5.52
N PRO A 268 12.89 -14.28 -4.83
CA PRO A 268 13.13 -14.80 -3.49
C PRO A 268 12.05 -14.40 -2.47
N LEU A 269 11.55 -13.16 -2.52
CA LEU A 269 10.47 -12.69 -1.66
C LEU A 269 9.20 -13.54 -1.83
N CYS A 270 8.79 -13.81 -3.07
CA CYS A 270 7.66 -14.69 -3.36
C CYS A 270 7.90 -16.11 -2.86
N LEU A 271 9.10 -16.67 -3.06
CA LEU A 271 9.44 -18.02 -2.58
C LEU A 271 9.32 -18.16 -1.06
N MET A 272 9.68 -17.13 -0.32
CA MET A 272 9.56 -17.13 1.15
C MET A 272 8.13 -16.92 1.63
N LEU A 273 7.39 -16.00 1.00
CA LEU A 273 6.08 -15.58 1.51
C LEU A 273 4.92 -16.44 1.00
N TYR A 274 4.90 -16.79 -0.28
CA TYR A 274 3.72 -17.42 -0.88
C TYR A 274 3.38 -18.81 -0.32
N PRO A 275 4.36 -19.71 -0.09
CA PRO A 275 4.07 -20.99 0.56
C PRO A 275 3.49 -20.82 1.97
N THR A 276 4.04 -19.89 2.76
CA THR A 276 3.60 -19.65 4.14
C THR A 276 2.20 -19.01 4.22
N LEU A 277 1.78 -18.33 3.16
CA LEU A 277 0.45 -17.73 2.96
C LEU A 277 -0.54 -18.64 2.23
N ARG A 278 -0.10 -19.83 1.78
CA ARG A 278 -0.87 -20.76 0.92
C ARG A 278 -1.35 -20.07 -0.36
N VAL A 279 -0.46 -19.35 -1.04
CA VAL A 279 -0.66 -18.81 -2.39
C VAL A 279 -0.10 -19.82 -3.38
N SER A 280 -0.92 -20.30 -4.32
CA SER A 280 -0.50 -21.31 -5.29
C SER A 280 0.25 -20.67 -6.46
N TRP A 281 1.28 -21.34 -6.95
CA TRP A 281 2.00 -20.88 -8.15
C TRP A 281 1.12 -20.83 -9.39
N GLU A 282 0.06 -21.63 -9.45
CA GLU A 282 -0.93 -21.57 -10.52
C GLU A 282 -1.66 -20.22 -10.55
N LEU A 283 -2.05 -19.71 -9.37
CA LEU A 283 -2.68 -18.40 -9.23
C LEU A 283 -1.74 -17.29 -9.70
N VAL A 284 -0.46 -17.36 -9.28
CA VAL A 284 0.58 -16.40 -9.67
C VAL A 284 0.79 -16.44 -11.18
N ARG A 285 0.86 -17.62 -11.80
CA ARG A 285 0.98 -17.76 -13.26
C ARG A 285 -0.24 -17.20 -13.99
N LEU A 286 -1.46 -17.45 -13.52
CA LEU A 286 -2.65 -16.84 -14.14
C LEU A 286 -2.58 -15.31 -14.05
N MET A 287 -2.23 -14.77 -12.88
CA MET A 287 -2.07 -13.33 -12.67
C MET A 287 -1.02 -12.74 -13.63
N LEU A 288 0.16 -13.37 -13.74
CA LEU A 288 1.21 -12.94 -14.66
C LEU A 288 0.74 -12.96 -16.11
N TYR A 289 0.01 -14.01 -16.52
CA TYR A 289 -0.49 -14.16 -17.89
C TYR A 289 -1.45 -13.02 -18.25
N LEU A 290 -2.39 -12.73 -17.34
CA LEU A 290 -3.36 -11.65 -17.51
C LEU A 290 -2.65 -10.29 -17.52
N MET A 291 -1.63 -10.10 -16.67
CA MET A 291 -0.80 -8.89 -16.64
C MET A 291 -0.08 -8.66 -17.95
N GLY A 292 0.60 -9.68 -18.49
CA GLY A 292 1.28 -9.61 -19.78
C GLY A 292 0.34 -9.25 -20.92
N LYS A 293 -0.84 -9.88 -20.97
CA LYS A 293 -1.86 -9.55 -21.98
C LYS A 293 -2.37 -8.12 -21.86
N LYS A 294 -2.68 -7.66 -20.64
CA LYS A 294 -3.20 -6.31 -20.42
C LYS A 294 -2.18 -5.25 -20.80
N ILE A 295 -0.92 -5.40 -20.39
CA ILE A 295 0.14 -4.47 -20.72
C ILE A 295 0.44 -4.48 -22.22
N ALA A 296 0.53 -5.65 -22.85
CA ALA A 296 0.78 -5.74 -24.29
C ALA A 296 -0.30 -5.05 -25.13
N ASN A 297 -1.56 -5.06 -24.69
CA ASN A 297 -2.65 -4.36 -25.38
C ASN A 297 -2.63 -2.83 -25.19
N LEU A 298 -1.95 -2.33 -24.16
CA LEU A 298 -1.82 -0.90 -23.89
C LEU A 298 -0.61 -0.28 -24.60
N LEU A 299 0.39 -1.10 -24.91
CA LEU A 299 1.61 -0.69 -25.60
C LEU A 299 1.47 -0.78 -27.12
N GLY A 300 2.01 0.23 -27.83
CA GLY A 300 2.23 0.12 -29.27
C GLY A 300 3.31 -0.93 -29.59
N GLN A 301 3.46 -1.30 -30.88
CA GLN A 301 4.43 -2.34 -31.28
C GLN A 301 5.86 -2.01 -30.84
N GLU A 302 6.31 -0.77 -31.05
CA GLU A 302 7.66 -0.33 -30.67
C GLU A 302 7.87 -0.40 -29.15
N GLN A 303 6.96 0.17 -28.37
CA GLN A 303 6.99 0.12 -26.90
C GLN A 303 6.99 -1.32 -26.38
N ALA A 304 6.24 -2.22 -27.03
CA ALA A 304 6.18 -3.61 -26.66
C ALA A 304 7.53 -4.33 -26.89
N THR A 305 8.36 -3.91 -27.86
CA THR A 305 9.70 -4.51 -28.05
C THR A 305 10.64 -4.25 -26.88
N ILE A 306 10.48 -3.11 -26.21
CA ILE A 306 11.26 -2.75 -25.01
C ILE A 306 10.79 -3.58 -23.81
N PHE A 307 9.48 -3.73 -23.64
CA PHE A 307 8.89 -4.39 -22.47
C PHE A 307 8.97 -5.93 -22.52
N LYS A 308 8.76 -6.54 -23.69
CA LYS A 308 8.63 -8.00 -23.87
C LYS A 308 9.78 -8.84 -23.30
N PRO A 309 11.06 -8.45 -23.46
CA PRO A 309 12.17 -9.22 -22.92
C PRO A 309 12.06 -9.40 -21.40
N TYR A 310 11.83 -8.31 -20.66
CA TYR A 310 11.71 -8.35 -19.19
C TYR A 310 10.51 -9.17 -18.74
N PHE A 311 9.36 -9.03 -19.41
CA PHE A 311 8.18 -9.83 -19.08
C PHE A 311 8.38 -11.32 -19.38
N ARG A 312 9.09 -11.67 -20.45
CA ARG A 312 9.40 -13.07 -20.79
C ARG A 312 10.27 -13.73 -19.73
N GLU A 313 11.30 -13.02 -19.26
CA GLU A 313 12.16 -13.51 -18.18
C GLU A 313 11.39 -13.63 -16.84
N LEU A 314 10.53 -12.66 -16.52
CA LEU A 314 9.65 -12.79 -15.37
C LEU A 314 8.74 -14.03 -15.50
N TRP A 315 8.15 -14.24 -16.67
CA TRP A 315 7.29 -15.40 -16.93
C TRP A 315 8.03 -16.73 -16.81
N SER A 316 9.27 -16.83 -17.32
CA SER A 316 10.07 -18.05 -17.23
C SER A 316 10.46 -18.38 -15.79
N MET A 317 10.77 -17.38 -14.97
CA MET A 317 11.13 -17.61 -13.56
C MET A 317 9.99 -18.22 -12.74
N PHE A 318 8.72 -17.93 -13.08
CA PHE A 318 7.55 -18.47 -12.40
C PHE A 318 6.92 -19.67 -13.13
N SER A 319 7.65 -20.28 -14.07
CA SER A 319 7.16 -21.40 -14.87
C SER A 319 7.10 -22.71 -14.08
N PRO A 320 6.34 -23.72 -14.55
CA PRO A 320 6.29 -25.05 -13.92
C PRO A 320 7.64 -25.77 -13.87
N GLU A 321 8.56 -25.47 -14.79
CA GLU A 321 9.90 -26.05 -14.84
C GLU A 321 10.78 -25.56 -13.66
N VAL A 322 10.51 -24.34 -13.17
CA VAL A 322 11.22 -23.75 -12.03
C VAL A 322 10.47 -23.99 -10.72
N LEU A 323 9.14 -23.80 -10.75
CA LEU A 323 8.26 -23.87 -9.59
C LEU A 323 7.27 -25.04 -9.77
N PRO A 324 7.61 -26.24 -9.26
CA PRO A 324 6.68 -27.36 -9.30
C PRO A 324 5.40 -27.02 -8.54
N ALA A 325 4.31 -27.73 -8.84
CA ALA A 325 3.08 -27.59 -8.07
C ALA A 325 3.41 -27.83 -6.58
N ILE A 326 2.96 -26.91 -5.71
CA ILE A 326 3.02 -27.15 -4.27
C ILE A 326 2.01 -28.26 -4.01
N GLU A 327 2.49 -29.45 -3.62
CA GLU A 327 1.62 -30.47 -3.03
C GLU A 327 1.01 -29.87 -1.76
N SER A 328 -0.30 -29.67 -1.80
CA SER A 328 -1.10 -28.99 -0.77
C SER A 328 -1.32 -29.84 0.47
#